data_AF-A0A914VHC9-F1
#
_entry.id   AF-A0A914VHC9-F1
#
_cell.length_a   1.000
_cell.length_b   1.000
_cell.length_c   1.000
_cell.angle_alpha   90.00
_cell.angle_beta   90.00
_cell.angle_gamma   90.00
#
_symmetry.space_group_name_H-M   'P 1'
#
loop_
_entity.id
_entity.type
_entity.pdbx_description
1 polymer ?
#
loop_
_entity_poly.entity_id
_entity_poly.type
_entity_poly.pdbx_seq_one_letter_code
_entity_poly.pdbx_strand_id
1 'polypeptide(L)'
;MGDVLEERGRMGLTAAIDGESFDQQIKFDIREDEEQNVKLLETVELLTAAGYFRARIKGLTAFDKVVGGMVWCISLCNFDVDVDLLYSENSTIGQKIALTERIVKVLPKLKCPHTIEPHQIQGLDFIHIFPVVQWLVKKAIIAKEEIGDQVQQLAVYQFDSKHRLPEEELRDKAQAKSIAVQKNLKHSNDPKRIYKKRPNLVLDDESQRVHCTLLEYGWKGKASVSESDSSEKGKKATTSDSPNKQEQTTDLLGKLHEVGENELKLSAATVASLIDTENIQKMAEHYAKETKGIPRGTESGGPLTVDDLRGQIADVELLIETLQKGDSELLERIESERSLYEGVRQQEEQLEAEAARVAELESNVDREMAERLRELMAEHDVIRQKEREFKEKCRRELTEMDAEIDRLEQPFQVTEDRTAAVAEHSAAADELQRRRLELADLNRKVAALQRRIDEVPSQTELNQYQKRFLELYNQVASKHRETKQFYTLHNTLLDVKAYMKREIDLLDNIYNVQGLATQESYKRSFVQNLEDILTGVKQNKTKVDRRQAEEKMKRDIHRDNYQEMLDKQRLYYKTVKDFQDECKRNEELQARLKELGIAIEE
;
A
#
# COMPACT_ATOMS: atom_id res chain seq x y z
N MET A 1 -29.00 -48.63 -105.27
CA MET A 1 -28.20 -49.31 -104.23
C MET A 1 -28.69 -48.71 -102.92
N GLY A 2 -29.73 -49.24 -102.25
CA GLY A 2 -29.80 -50.57 -101.60
C GLY A 2 -28.85 -50.53 -100.38
N ASP A 3 -29.23 -50.63 -99.12
CA ASP A 3 -30.38 -51.15 -98.35
C ASP A 3 -30.54 -50.22 -97.09
N VAL A 4 -31.71 -49.90 -96.53
CA VAL A 4 -32.80 -50.72 -95.94
C VAL A 4 -32.44 -51.27 -94.54
N LEU A 5 -33.12 -50.68 -93.53
CA LEU A 5 -33.56 -51.25 -92.21
C LEU A 5 -32.45 -51.56 -91.19
N GLU A 6 -32.61 -51.52 -89.87
CA GLU A 6 -33.69 -51.35 -88.88
C GLU A 6 -32.90 -51.12 -87.55
N GLU A 7 -33.33 -50.36 -86.54
CA GLU A 7 -34.43 -50.75 -85.67
C GLU A 7 -34.77 -49.57 -84.74
N ARG A 8 -36.07 -49.31 -84.62
CA ARG A 8 -36.68 -48.39 -83.65
C ARG A 8 -36.77 -49.08 -82.27
N GLY A 9 -36.31 -48.38 -81.25
CA GLY A 9 -37.14 -48.12 -80.06
C GLY A 9 -36.91 -48.99 -78.82
N ARG A 10 -36.57 -48.32 -77.72
CA ARG A 10 -37.35 -48.42 -76.47
C ARG A 10 -37.16 -47.17 -75.61
N MET A 11 -38.28 -46.77 -75.04
CA MET A 11 -38.55 -45.56 -74.27
C MET A 11 -37.80 -45.51 -72.94
N GLY A 12 -37.66 -44.29 -72.39
CA GLY A 12 -37.56 -44.10 -70.94
C GLY A 12 -36.91 -42.77 -70.55
N LEU A 13 -37.74 -41.78 -70.22
CA LEU A 13 -37.33 -40.57 -69.49
C LEU A 13 -36.63 -40.95 -68.18
N THR A 14 -35.54 -40.27 -67.82
CA THR A 14 -35.42 -39.51 -66.55
C THR A 14 -34.16 -38.64 -66.51
N ALA A 15 -34.30 -37.53 -65.78
CA ALA A 15 -33.49 -36.32 -65.70
C ALA A 15 -32.13 -36.43 -64.96
N ALA A 16 -31.39 -35.31 -65.03
CA ALA A 16 -30.22 -34.83 -64.23
C ALA A 16 -28.84 -35.22 -64.79
N ILE A 17 -28.17 -34.39 -65.60
CA ILE A 17 -27.40 -33.16 -65.31
C ILE A 17 -26.30 -33.42 -64.26
N ASP A 18 -25.03 -33.46 -64.68
CA ASP A 18 -23.99 -32.50 -64.29
C ASP A 18 -22.70 -32.74 -65.09
N GLY A 19 -22.11 -31.65 -65.56
CA GLY A 19 -20.90 -31.66 -66.37
C GLY A 19 -19.64 -31.64 -65.52
N GLU A 20 -18.67 -32.47 -65.86
CA GLU A 20 -17.29 -32.30 -65.42
C GLU A 20 -16.34 -32.29 -66.62
N SER A 21 -15.64 -31.16 -66.69
CA SER A 21 -14.63 -30.74 -67.62
C SER A 21 -13.32 -31.52 -67.46
N PHE A 22 -12.81 -32.00 -68.59
CA PHE A 22 -11.43 -31.91 -69.07
C PHE A 22 -10.35 -31.47 -68.04
N ASP A 23 -9.63 -32.43 -67.45
CA ASP A 23 -8.25 -32.25 -66.99
C ASP A 23 -7.55 -33.61 -66.81
N GLN A 24 -6.92 -34.12 -67.87
CA GLN A 24 -6.00 -35.26 -67.78
C GLN A 24 -4.62 -34.75 -67.39
N GLN A 25 -4.31 -34.83 -66.09
CA GLN A 25 -2.98 -34.54 -65.55
C GLN A 25 -1.94 -35.58 -66.01
N ILE A 26 -0.89 -35.09 -66.64
CA ILE A 26 0.37 -35.80 -66.90
C ILE A 26 1.06 -36.03 -65.55
N LYS A 27 1.20 -37.29 -65.13
CA LYS A 27 1.97 -37.69 -63.94
C LYS A 27 3.46 -37.66 -64.26
N PHE A 28 4.21 -36.77 -63.60
CA PHE A 28 5.66 -36.90 -63.43
C PHE A 28 5.95 -37.73 -62.17
N ASP A 29 6.84 -38.70 -62.30
CA ASP A 29 7.31 -39.59 -61.24
C ASP A 29 8.37 -38.84 -60.39
N ILE A 30 7.96 -38.26 -59.26
CA ILE A 30 8.85 -37.61 -58.29
C ILE A 30 9.31 -38.71 -57.33
N ARG A 31 10.59 -39.10 -57.39
CA ARG A 31 11.23 -39.91 -56.34
C ARG A 31 11.10 -39.14 -55.02
N GLU A 32 10.29 -39.66 -54.10
CA GLU A 32 10.27 -39.19 -52.71
C GLU A 32 11.55 -39.67 -52.03
N ASP A 33 12.45 -38.75 -51.67
CA ASP A 33 13.63 -39.09 -50.88
C ASP A 33 13.18 -39.42 -49.44
N GLU A 34 13.31 -40.69 -49.04
CA GLU A 34 12.88 -41.19 -47.71
C GLU A 34 13.50 -40.37 -46.55
N GLU A 35 14.73 -39.88 -46.71
CA GLU A 35 15.45 -39.06 -45.73
C GLU A 35 14.77 -37.70 -45.48
N GLN A 36 14.20 -37.08 -46.52
CA GLN A 36 13.49 -35.80 -46.40
C GLN A 36 12.18 -35.97 -45.61
N ASN A 37 11.51 -37.11 -45.78
CA ASN A 37 10.26 -37.39 -45.08
C ASN A 37 10.48 -37.69 -43.59
N VAL A 38 11.58 -38.39 -43.24
CA VAL A 38 12.01 -38.56 -41.85
C VAL A 38 12.30 -37.21 -41.19
N LYS A 39 13.03 -36.31 -41.87
CA LYS A 39 13.33 -34.97 -41.36
C LYS A 39 12.09 -34.09 -41.22
N LEU A 40 11.12 -34.21 -42.11
CA LEU A 40 9.82 -33.56 -41.99
C LEU A 40 9.07 -34.01 -40.73
N LEU A 41 9.01 -35.32 -40.48
CA LEU A 41 8.36 -35.88 -39.28
C LEU A 41 9.04 -35.38 -38.00
N GLU A 42 10.37 -35.42 -37.94
CA GLU A 42 11.16 -34.87 -36.81
C GLU A 42 10.88 -33.38 -36.61
N THR A 43 10.80 -32.59 -37.70
CA THR A 43 10.48 -31.15 -37.63
C THR A 43 9.08 -30.92 -37.05
N VAL A 44 8.08 -31.70 -37.49
CA VAL A 44 6.70 -31.61 -37.02
C VAL A 44 6.58 -32.01 -35.55
N GLU A 45 7.27 -33.06 -35.12
CA GLU A 45 7.31 -33.49 -33.73
C GLU A 45 7.94 -32.42 -32.83
N LEU A 46 9.06 -31.82 -33.26
CA LEU A 46 9.73 -30.76 -32.52
C LEU A 46 8.84 -29.52 -32.35
N LEU A 47 8.17 -29.09 -33.42
CA LEU A 47 7.21 -27.98 -33.38
C LEU A 47 6.01 -28.29 -32.48
N THR A 48 5.53 -29.54 -32.50
CA THR A 48 4.42 -29.98 -31.65
C THR A 48 4.83 -29.97 -30.17
N ALA A 49 6.04 -30.45 -29.85
CA ALA A 49 6.59 -30.42 -28.49
C ALA A 49 6.80 -28.98 -27.98
N ALA A 50 7.14 -28.05 -28.87
CA ALA A 50 7.27 -26.62 -28.54
C ALA A 50 5.93 -25.92 -28.24
N GLY A 51 4.80 -26.51 -28.65
CA GLY A 51 3.45 -25.98 -28.45
C GLY A 51 2.73 -25.51 -29.72
N TYR A 52 3.28 -25.77 -30.92
CA TYR A 52 2.62 -25.48 -32.18
C TYR A 52 1.79 -26.68 -32.68
N PHE A 53 0.56 -26.81 -32.18
CA PHE A 53 -0.32 -27.94 -32.49
C PHE A 53 -0.88 -27.96 -33.92
N ARG A 54 -0.81 -26.84 -34.64
CA ARG A 54 -1.25 -26.74 -36.05
C ARG A 54 -0.46 -27.67 -36.99
N ALA A 55 0.79 -28.03 -36.63
CA ALA A 55 1.59 -28.97 -37.40
C ALA A 55 1.00 -30.40 -37.43
N ARG A 56 0.15 -30.77 -36.46
CA ARG A 56 -0.46 -32.11 -36.36
C ARG A 56 -1.69 -32.30 -37.27
N ILE A 57 -2.21 -31.23 -37.88
CA ILE A 57 -3.41 -31.28 -38.72
C ILE A 57 -3.09 -32.03 -40.02
N LYS A 58 -3.79 -33.15 -40.26
CA LYS A 58 -3.55 -34.03 -41.42
C LYS A 58 -3.89 -33.39 -42.77
N GLY A 59 -4.74 -32.37 -42.80
CA GLY A 59 -5.16 -31.66 -44.01
C GLY A 59 -4.27 -30.49 -44.44
N LEU A 60 -3.19 -30.20 -43.72
CA LEU A 60 -2.29 -29.08 -44.03
C LEU A 60 -1.08 -29.54 -44.86
N THR A 61 -0.65 -28.74 -45.83
CA THR A 61 0.53 -29.08 -46.67
C THR A 61 1.80 -29.10 -45.83
N ALA A 62 2.81 -29.90 -46.23
CA ALA A 62 4.09 -29.96 -45.52
C ALA A 62 4.78 -28.59 -45.43
N PHE A 63 4.69 -27.79 -46.51
CA PHE A 63 5.13 -26.39 -46.54
C PHE A 63 4.46 -25.56 -45.44
N ASP A 64 3.14 -25.62 -45.37
CA ASP A 64 2.33 -24.80 -44.46
C ASP A 64 2.54 -25.20 -42.99
N LYS A 65 2.80 -26.48 -42.71
CA LYS A 65 3.17 -26.95 -41.35
C LYS A 65 4.49 -26.36 -40.89
N VAL A 66 5.51 -26.40 -41.75
CA VAL A 66 6.88 -25.98 -41.39
C VAL A 66 7.01 -24.46 -41.42
N VAL A 67 6.55 -23.80 -42.49
CA VAL A 67 6.59 -22.34 -42.60
C VAL A 67 5.70 -21.68 -41.57
N GLY A 68 4.50 -22.23 -41.31
CA GLY A 68 3.65 -21.76 -40.22
C GLY A 68 4.31 -21.90 -38.85
N GLY A 69 5.04 -23.00 -38.62
CA GLY A 69 5.83 -23.21 -37.40
C GLY A 69 7.01 -22.23 -37.26
N MET A 70 7.72 -21.94 -38.35
CA MET A 70 8.80 -20.94 -38.37
C MET A 70 8.27 -19.54 -38.06
N VAL A 71 7.17 -19.13 -38.70
CA VAL A 71 6.50 -17.84 -38.45
C VAL A 71 6.06 -17.73 -36.99
N TRP A 72 5.46 -18.79 -36.44
CA TRP A 72 5.06 -18.85 -35.04
C TRP A 72 6.26 -18.66 -34.10
N CYS A 73 7.36 -19.40 -34.31
CA CYS A 73 8.57 -19.25 -33.49
C CYS A 73 9.14 -17.82 -33.55
N ILE A 74 9.14 -17.19 -34.72
CA ILE A 74 9.59 -15.81 -34.91
C ILE A 74 8.68 -14.83 -34.17
N SER A 75 7.36 -15.01 -34.22
CA SER A 75 6.39 -14.15 -33.53
C SER A 75 6.54 -14.17 -32.01
N LEU A 76 6.98 -15.30 -31.44
CA LEU A 76 7.25 -15.45 -30.02
C LEU A 76 8.54 -14.75 -29.56
N CYS A 77 9.49 -14.54 -30.46
CA CYS A 77 10.79 -13.95 -30.10
C CYS A 77 10.74 -12.42 -29.91
N ASN A 78 9.55 -11.81 -29.94
CA ASN A 78 9.29 -10.37 -29.76
C ASN A 78 10.31 -9.45 -30.46
N PHE A 79 10.75 -9.86 -31.65
CA PHE A 79 11.51 -8.97 -32.51
C PHE A 79 10.52 -8.04 -33.19
N ASP A 80 10.89 -6.77 -33.27
CA ASP A 80 10.21 -5.73 -34.03
C ASP A 80 10.32 -6.05 -35.53
N VAL A 81 9.61 -7.10 -35.92
CA VAL A 81 9.51 -7.51 -37.30
C VAL A 81 8.49 -6.57 -37.90
N ASP A 82 9.01 -5.47 -38.43
CA ASP A 82 8.37 -4.48 -39.30
C ASP A 82 7.88 -5.11 -40.64
N VAL A 83 7.49 -6.38 -40.57
CA VAL A 83 7.00 -7.24 -41.63
C VAL A 83 5.87 -8.05 -41.02
N ASP A 84 4.63 -7.62 -41.31
CA ASP A 84 3.43 -8.40 -41.06
C ASP A 84 3.61 -9.79 -41.71
N LEU A 85 3.97 -10.78 -40.89
CA LEU A 85 4.01 -12.20 -41.26
C LEU A 85 2.59 -12.74 -41.18
N LEU A 86 1.71 -12.20 -42.03
CA LEU A 86 0.34 -12.63 -42.18
C LEU A 86 0.33 -13.99 -42.89
N TYR A 87 0.28 -15.05 -42.11
CA TYR A 87 0.11 -16.40 -42.63
C TYR A 87 -1.36 -16.61 -43.01
N SER A 88 -1.62 -17.01 -44.26
CA SER A 88 -2.95 -17.41 -44.73
C SER A 88 -2.88 -18.78 -45.41
N GLU A 89 -3.80 -19.69 -45.03
CA GLU A 89 -3.75 -21.12 -45.40
C GLU A 89 -3.93 -21.36 -46.92
N ASN A 90 -4.54 -20.41 -47.64
CA ASN A 90 -4.74 -20.46 -49.09
C ASN A 90 -3.93 -19.37 -49.81
N SER A 91 -2.69 -19.13 -49.37
CA SER A 91 -1.82 -18.12 -50.00
C SER A 91 -1.50 -18.49 -51.44
N THR A 92 -1.62 -17.51 -52.34
CA THR A 92 -1.17 -17.65 -53.74
C THR A 92 0.34 -17.95 -53.80
N ILE A 93 0.80 -18.61 -54.87
CA ILE A 93 2.22 -19.00 -55.02
C ILE A 93 3.16 -17.81 -54.82
N GLY A 94 2.78 -16.62 -55.32
CA GLY A 94 3.54 -15.36 -55.15
C GLY A 94 3.59 -14.87 -53.70
N GLN A 95 2.53 -15.07 -52.92
CA GLN A 95 2.52 -14.76 -51.49
C GLN A 95 3.39 -15.75 -50.70
N LYS A 96 3.38 -17.05 -51.06
CA LYS A 96 4.28 -18.05 -50.47
C LYS A 96 5.75 -17.70 -50.73
N ILE A 97 6.07 -17.27 -51.95
CA ILE A 97 7.42 -16.80 -52.31
C ILE A 97 7.82 -15.58 -51.47
N ALA A 98 6.99 -14.55 -51.44
CA ALA A 98 7.26 -13.34 -50.67
C ALA A 98 7.40 -13.62 -49.16
N LEU A 99 6.63 -14.57 -48.62
CA LEU A 99 6.72 -15.01 -47.23
C LEU A 99 8.06 -15.68 -46.93
N THR A 100 8.52 -16.60 -47.79
CA THR A 100 9.82 -17.27 -47.61
C THR A 100 10.99 -16.30 -47.67
N GLU A 101 10.96 -15.32 -48.57
CA GLU A 101 12.00 -14.27 -48.65
C GLU A 101 12.03 -13.39 -47.40
N ARG A 102 10.86 -13.08 -46.83
CA ARG A 102 10.75 -12.31 -45.57
C ARG A 102 11.33 -13.09 -44.40
N ILE A 103 11.02 -14.39 -44.27
CA ILE A 103 11.57 -15.26 -43.23
C ILE A 103 13.10 -15.29 -43.32
N VAL A 104 13.65 -15.51 -44.51
CA VAL A 104 15.11 -15.53 -44.72
C VAL A 104 15.77 -14.19 -44.35
N LYS A 105 15.11 -13.05 -44.61
CA LYS A 105 15.60 -11.72 -44.18
C LYS A 105 15.59 -11.52 -42.66
N VAL A 106 14.71 -12.21 -41.92
CA VAL A 106 14.59 -12.07 -40.45
C VAL A 106 15.61 -12.95 -39.71
N LEU A 107 16.01 -14.09 -40.27
CA LEU A 107 16.95 -15.02 -39.63
C LEU A 107 18.32 -14.39 -39.26
N PRO A 108 18.96 -13.57 -40.11
CA PRO A 108 20.19 -12.86 -39.74
C PRO A 108 19.99 -11.86 -38.59
N LYS A 109 18.83 -11.18 -38.53
CA LYS A 109 18.50 -10.23 -37.46
C LYS A 109 18.36 -10.93 -36.10
N LEU A 110 17.86 -12.17 -36.12
CA LEU A 110 17.77 -13.03 -34.93
C LEU A 110 19.13 -13.64 -34.52
N LYS A 111 20.20 -13.39 -35.29
CA LYS A 111 21.53 -14.03 -35.12
C LYS A 111 21.46 -15.56 -35.22
N CYS A 112 20.64 -16.08 -36.13
CA CYS A 112 20.63 -17.51 -36.43
C CYS A 112 21.98 -17.91 -37.08
N PRO A 113 22.67 -18.96 -36.59
CA PRO A 113 23.94 -19.42 -37.15
C PRO A 113 23.79 -20.22 -38.45
N HIS A 114 22.58 -20.65 -38.79
CA HIS A 114 22.30 -21.45 -39.98
C HIS A 114 21.75 -20.55 -41.10
N THR A 115 22.41 -20.58 -42.25
CA THR A 115 22.00 -19.87 -43.48
C THR A 115 21.07 -20.75 -44.31
N ILE A 116 19.96 -20.16 -44.76
CA ILE A 116 18.97 -20.83 -45.61
C ILE A 116 18.52 -19.89 -46.72
N GLU A 117 18.38 -20.41 -47.92
CA GLU A 117 17.92 -19.67 -49.08
C GLU A 117 16.41 -19.84 -49.33
N PRO A 118 15.72 -18.85 -49.94
CA PRO A 118 14.28 -18.94 -50.17
C PRO A 118 13.86 -20.15 -51.02
N HIS A 119 14.71 -20.56 -51.97
CA HIS A 119 14.44 -21.72 -52.82
C HIS A 119 14.46 -23.03 -52.05
N GLN A 120 15.22 -23.13 -50.95
CA GLN A 120 15.31 -24.35 -50.13
C GLN A 120 14.01 -24.55 -49.33
N ILE A 121 13.39 -23.47 -48.87
CA ILE A 121 12.10 -23.51 -48.17
C ILE A 121 10.95 -23.85 -49.13
N GLN A 122 10.99 -23.30 -50.35
CA GLN A 122 9.99 -23.60 -51.38
C GLN A 122 10.16 -25.01 -51.97
N GLY A 123 11.40 -25.46 -52.13
CA GLY A 123 11.77 -26.79 -52.62
C GLY A 123 11.59 -27.90 -51.59
N LEU A 124 11.08 -27.59 -50.39
CA LEU A 124 10.84 -28.56 -49.30
C LEU A 124 12.10 -29.34 -48.89
N ASP A 125 13.24 -28.64 -48.82
CA ASP A 125 14.51 -29.24 -48.39
C ASP A 125 14.60 -29.29 -46.85
N PHE A 126 13.93 -30.27 -46.26
CA PHE A 126 13.83 -30.46 -44.81
C PHE A 126 15.18 -30.75 -44.13
N ILE A 127 16.18 -31.26 -44.87
CA ILE A 127 17.54 -31.46 -44.34
C ILE A 127 18.16 -30.13 -43.88
N HIS A 128 18.02 -29.09 -44.70
CA HIS A 128 18.55 -27.76 -44.38
C HIS A 128 17.59 -26.91 -43.55
N ILE A 129 16.28 -27.15 -43.64
CA ILE A 129 15.28 -26.45 -42.82
C ILE A 129 15.32 -26.92 -41.35
N PHE A 130 15.54 -28.21 -41.11
CA PHE A 130 15.47 -28.80 -39.76
C PHE A 130 16.41 -28.12 -38.74
N PRO A 131 17.71 -27.86 -39.01
CA PRO A 131 18.59 -27.15 -38.08
C PRO A 131 18.10 -25.73 -37.75
N VAL A 132 17.52 -25.03 -38.73
CA VAL A 132 16.96 -23.68 -38.54
C VAL A 132 15.74 -23.75 -37.62
N VAL A 133 14.84 -24.71 -37.84
CA VAL A 133 13.66 -24.91 -36.99
C VAL A 133 14.07 -25.32 -35.58
N GLN A 134 15.08 -26.19 -35.44
CA GLN A 134 15.58 -26.60 -34.13
C GLN A 134 16.12 -25.43 -33.32
N TRP A 135 16.89 -24.55 -33.96
CA TRP A 135 17.39 -23.34 -33.35
C TRP A 135 16.26 -22.35 -32.99
N LEU A 136 15.31 -22.14 -33.91
CA LEU A 136 14.15 -21.27 -33.69
C LEU A 136 13.27 -21.75 -32.53
N VAL A 137 13.01 -23.05 -32.43
CA VAL A 137 12.24 -23.64 -31.34
C VAL A 137 12.96 -23.42 -30.00
N LYS A 138 14.27 -23.67 -29.94
CA LYS A 138 15.07 -23.41 -28.73
C LYS A 138 15.00 -21.95 -28.32
N LYS A 139 15.10 -21.04 -29.28
CA LYS A 139 15.03 -19.59 -29.02
C LYS A 139 13.63 -19.14 -28.60
N ALA A 140 12.58 -19.70 -29.20
CA ALA A 140 11.19 -19.43 -28.85
C ALA A 140 10.83 -19.92 -27.43
N ILE A 141 11.37 -21.06 -26.98
CA ILE A 141 11.19 -21.53 -25.60
C ILE A 141 11.83 -20.56 -24.61
N ILE A 142 13.06 -20.13 -24.86
CA ILE A 142 13.74 -19.15 -23.99
C ILE A 142 12.95 -17.83 -23.94
N ALA A 143 12.51 -17.32 -25.10
CA ALA A 143 11.70 -16.11 -25.15
C ALA A 143 10.36 -16.26 -24.41
N LYS A 144 9.75 -17.45 -24.47
CA LYS A 144 8.52 -17.76 -23.75
C LYS A 144 8.73 -17.83 -22.23
N GLU A 145 9.89 -18.30 -21.76
CA GLU A 145 10.24 -18.25 -20.33
C GLU A 145 10.48 -16.81 -19.86
N GLU A 146 11.21 -16.01 -20.65
CA GLU A 146 11.51 -14.60 -20.31
C GLU A 146 10.27 -13.70 -20.31
N ILE A 147 9.34 -13.91 -21.25
CA ILE A 147 8.16 -13.06 -21.47
C ILE A 147 6.90 -13.66 -20.83
N GLY A 148 6.90 -14.95 -20.51
CA GLY A 148 5.75 -15.69 -19.99
C GLY A 148 5.18 -15.08 -18.72
N ASP A 149 6.04 -14.72 -17.78
CA ASP A 149 5.63 -14.08 -16.53
C ASP A 149 4.98 -12.72 -16.76
N GLN A 150 5.51 -11.92 -17.69
CA GLN A 150 4.96 -10.61 -18.02
C GLN A 150 3.60 -10.72 -18.71
N VAL A 151 3.46 -11.65 -19.67
CA VAL A 151 2.19 -11.90 -20.35
C VAL A 151 1.15 -12.45 -19.38
N GLN A 152 1.56 -13.33 -18.46
CA GLN A 152 0.67 -13.83 -17.42
C GLN A 152 0.22 -12.72 -16.47
N GLN A 153 1.14 -11.86 -16.01
CA GLN A 153 0.81 -10.70 -15.18
C GLN A 153 -0.14 -9.73 -15.91
N LEU A 154 0.10 -9.46 -17.19
CA LEU A 154 -0.79 -8.63 -18.00
C LEU A 154 -2.17 -9.29 -18.19
N ALA A 155 -2.23 -10.60 -18.38
CA ALA A 155 -3.49 -11.33 -18.52
C ALA A 155 -4.28 -11.30 -17.21
N VAL A 156 -3.64 -11.53 -16.06
CA VAL A 156 -4.24 -11.42 -14.73
C VAL A 156 -4.72 -9.99 -14.49
N TYR A 157 -3.89 -8.98 -14.78
CA TYR A 157 -4.28 -7.58 -14.65
C TYR A 157 -5.49 -7.21 -15.52
N GLN A 158 -5.52 -7.63 -16.78
CA GLN A 158 -6.67 -7.40 -17.66
C GLN A 158 -7.93 -8.12 -17.20
N PHE A 159 -7.77 -9.34 -16.64
CA PHE A 159 -8.86 -10.10 -16.07
C PHE A 159 -9.41 -9.39 -14.83
N ASP A 160 -8.56 -9.07 -13.85
CA ASP A 160 -8.93 -8.40 -12.60
C ASP A 160 -9.52 -7.00 -12.84
N SER A 161 -9.11 -6.32 -13.92
CA SER A 161 -9.65 -5.03 -14.31
C SER A 161 -11.08 -5.12 -14.87
N LYS A 162 -11.48 -6.24 -15.48
CA LYS A 162 -12.78 -6.41 -16.15
C LYS A 162 -13.73 -7.36 -15.43
N HIS A 163 -13.18 -8.25 -14.62
CA HIS A 163 -13.88 -9.34 -13.97
C HIS A 163 -13.43 -9.44 -12.51
N ARG A 164 -14.39 -9.64 -11.61
CA ARG A 164 -14.17 -9.83 -10.18
C ARG A 164 -14.66 -11.21 -9.78
N LEU A 165 -13.86 -11.92 -8.98
CA LEU A 165 -14.23 -13.22 -8.44
C LEU A 165 -15.20 -13.05 -7.25
N PRO A 166 -16.21 -13.92 -7.10
CA PRO A 166 -17.13 -13.87 -5.96
C PRO A 166 -16.46 -13.95 -4.58
N GLU A 167 -15.32 -14.63 -4.48
CA GLU A 167 -14.53 -14.70 -3.24
C GLU A 167 -13.86 -13.36 -2.88
N GLU A 168 -13.46 -12.56 -3.87
CA GLU A 168 -12.86 -11.23 -3.64
C GLU A 168 -13.89 -10.25 -3.09
N GLU A 169 -15.12 -10.27 -3.61
CA GLU A 169 -16.22 -9.46 -3.05
C GLU A 169 -16.51 -9.79 -1.58
N LEU A 170 -16.41 -11.07 -1.20
CA LEU A 170 -16.62 -11.49 0.18
C LEU A 170 -15.48 -11.00 1.09
N ARG A 171 -14.23 -11.02 0.62
CA ARG A 171 -13.08 -10.45 1.35
C ARG A 171 -13.21 -8.94 1.49
N ASP A 172 -13.57 -8.22 0.43
CA ASP A 172 -13.73 -6.77 0.48
C ASP A 172 -14.83 -6.35 1.45
N LYS A 173 -15.95 -7.08 1.45
CA LYS A 173 -17.04 -6.88 2.42
C LYS A 173 -16.59 -7.17 3.86
N ALA A 174 -15.74 -8.18 4.08
CA ALA A 174 -15.18 -8.47 5.39
C ALA A 174 -14.17 -7.40 5.85
N GLN A 175 -13.34 -6.91 4.94
CA GLN A 175 -12.34 -5.87 5.19
C GLN A 175 -13.00 -4.51 5.45
N ALA A 176 -14.04 -4.16 4.70
CA ALA A 176 -14.85 -2.96 4.94
C ALA A 176 -15.51 -2.99 6.33
N LYS A 177 -16.03 -4.15 6.76
CA LYS A 177 -16.57 -4.35 8.12
C LYS A 177 -15.49 -4.15 9.19
N SER A 178 -14.29 -4.69 8.99
CA SER A 178 -13.17 -4.51 9.93
C SER A 178 -12.75 -3.04 10.06
N ILE A 179 -12.66 -2.31 8.94
CA ILE A 179 -12.33 -0.87 8.92
C ILE A 179 -13.43 -0.05 9.64
N ALA A 180 -14.70 -0.38 9.43
CA ALA A 180 -15.81 0.30 10.10
C ALA A 180 -15.77 0.10 11.63
N VAL A 181 -15.48 -1.12 12.09
CA VAL A 181 -15.29 -1.42 13.52
C VAL A 181 -14.13 -0.61 14.09
N GLN A 182 -13.00 -0.53 13.38
CA GLN A 182 -11.84 0.23 13.83
C GLN A 182 -12.11 1.75 13.91
N LYS A 183 -12.91 2.31 12.99
CA LYS A 183 -13.35 3.72 13.07
C LYS A 183 -14.26 3.97 14.26
N ASN A 184 -15.20 3.07 14.54
CA ASN A 184 -16.12 3.20 15.68
C ASN A 184 -15.40 3.08 17.03
N LEU A 185 -14.38 2.23 17.13
CA LEU A 185 -13.51 2.13 18.32
C LEU A 185 -12.72 3.41 18.60
N LYS A 186 -12.34 4.17 17.56
CA LYS A 186 -11.67 5.47 17.75
C LYS A 186 -12.62 6.49 18.37
N HIS A 187 -13.85 6.59 17.86
CA HIS A 187 -14.83 7.55 18.38
C HIS A 187 -15.35 7.22 19.79
N SER A 188 -15.38 5.94 20.18
CA SER A 188 -15.76 5.55 21.54
C SER A 188 -14.68 5.87 22.59
N ASN A 189 -13.44 6.10 22.17
CA ASN A 189 -12.29 6.41 23.04
C ASN A 189 -11.88 7.89 22.99
N ASP A 190 -12.67 8.76 22.35
CA ASP A 190 -12.40 10.19 22.34
C ASP A 190 -12.66 10.78 23.75
N PRO A 191 -11.73 11.59 24.30
CA PRO A 191 -11.85 12.10 25.65
C PRO A 191 -13.04 13.06 25.76
N LYS A 192 -14.06 12.65 26.53
CA LYS A 192 -15.25 13.48 26.82
C LYS A 192 -14.96 14.44 27.96
N ARG A 193 -15.29 15.71 27.75
CA ARG A 193 -15.13 16.78 28.75
C ARG A 193 -16.27 16.71 29.77
N ILE A 194 -15.94 16.59 31.06
CA ILE A 194 -16.89 16.46 32.18
C ILE A 194 -17.17 17.83 32.82
N TYR A 195 -16.13 18.68 32.93
CA TYR A 195 -16.24 20.01 33.55
C TYR A 195 -15.83 21.12 32.58
N LYS A 196 -16.43 22.31 32.74
CA LYS A 196 -16.09 23.50 31.93
C LYS A 196 -15.74 24.69 32.83
N LYS A 197 -14.71 25.44 32.45
CA LYS A 197 -14.34 26.72 33.09
C LYS A 197 -15.46 27.75 32.96
N ARG A 198 -15.68 28.51 34.03
CA ARG A 198 -16.54 29.71 33.98
C ARG A 198 -15.87 30.78 33.11
N PRO A 199 -16.63 31.50 32.27
CA PRO A 199 -16.06 32.38 31.24
C PRO A 199 -15.23 33.57 31.78
N ASN A 200 -15.35 33.92 33.06
CA ASN A 200 -14.70 35.09 33.66
C ASN A 200 -13.59 34.74 34.68
N LEU A 201 -13.09 33.50 34.70
CA LEU A 201 -12.02 33.08 35.63
C LEU A 201 -10.64 33.21 34.96
N VAL A 202 -9.85 34.18 35.40
CA VAL A 202 -8.43 34.31 35.04
C VAL A 202 -7.61 33.59 36.10
N LEU A 203 -6.78 32.62 35.68
CA LEU A 203 -5.87 31.87 36.55
C LEU A 203 -4.45 32.30 36.17
N ASP A 204 -3.77 33.01 37.06
CA ASP A 204 -2.44 33.59 36.81
C ASP A 204 -1.30 32.57 36.98
N ASP A 205 -1.55 31.44 37.66
CA ASP A 205 -0.55 30.39 37.90
C ASP A 205 -0.69 29.23 36.88
N GLU A 206 0.42 28.87 36.22
CA GLU A 206 0.48 27.81 35.21
C GLU A 206 0.09 26.44 35.77
N SER A 207 0.49 26.17 37.02
CA SER A 207 0.18 24.93 37.72
C SER A 207 -1.34 24.76 37.90
N GLN A 208 -2.06 25.83 38.21
CA GLN A 208 -3.51 25.84 38.37
C GLN A 208 -4.23 25.70 37.02
N ARG A 209 -3.70 26.30 35.95
CA ARG A 209 -4.25 26.13 34.59
C ARG A 209 -4.15 24.68 34.12
N VAL A 210 -3.01 24.04 34.34
CA VAL A 210 -2.79 22.62 34.03
C VAL A 210 -3.75 21.75 34.84
N HIS A 211 -3.86 22.00 36.14
CA HIS A 211 -4.75 21.23 37.01
C HIS A 211 -6.23 21.38 36.62
N CYS A 212 -6.69 22.60 36.28
CA CYS A 212 -8.05 22.81 35.78
C CYS A 212 -8.29 22.10 34.45
N THR A 213 -7.35 22.13 33.50
CA THR A 213 -7.51 21.43 32.21
C THR A 213 -7.56 19.92 32.41
N LEU A 214 -6.80 19.36 33.35
CA LEU A 214 -6.87 17.93 33.68
C LEU A 214 -8.21 17.58 34.34
N LEU A 215 -8.72 18.46 35.23
CA LEU A 215 -10.04 18.33 35.81
C LEU A 215 -11.15 18.39 34.75
N GLU A 216 -11.05 19.21 33.70
CA GLU A 216 -12.03 19.27 32.59
C GLU A 216 -12.30 17.89 31.95
N TYR A 217 -11.31 16.98 31.97
CA TYR A 217 -11.41 15.62 31.42
C TYR A 217 -11.52 14.53 32.50
N GLY A 218 -11.88 14.90 33.73
CA GLY A 218 -12.17 13.96 34.82
C GLY A 218 -10.95 13.45 35.60
N TRP A 219 -9.77 14.01 35.37
CA TRP A 219 -8.58 13.62 36.11
C TRP A 219 -8.58 14.24 37.50
N LYS A 220 -9.04 13.47 38.48
CA LYS A 220 -8.85 13.74 39.91
C LYS A 220 -7.55 13.05 40.29
N GLY A 221 -6.46 13.82 40.42
CA GLY A 221 -5.13 13.27 40.73
C GLY A 221 -5.20 12.22 41.84
N LYS A 222 -4.53 11.06 41.64
CA LYS A 222 -4.59 9.82 42.45
C LYS A 222 -5.24 10.00 43.83
N ALA A 223 -6.58 10.00 43.86
CA ALA A 223 -7.34 9.78 45.07
C ALA A 223 -7.39 8.27 45.27
N SER A 224 -6.87 7.84 46.42
CA SER A 224 -6.96 6.50 46.98
C SER A 224 -8.25 5.78 46.58
N VAL A 225 -8.11 4.74 45.76
CA VAL A 225 -9.12 3.68 45.71
C VAL A 225 -8.99 2.92 47.02
N SER A 226 -9.97 3.11 47.89
CA SER A 226 -10.25 2.25 49.02
C SER A 226 -10.74 0.90 48.48
N GLU A 227 -9.85 -0.08 48.42
CA GLU A 227 -10.23 -1.50 48.45
C GLU A 227 -9.97 -2.04 49.86
N SER A 228 -11.05 -2.42 50.52
CA SER A 228 -11.03 -3.38 51.61
C SER A 228 -10.62 -4.75 51.05
N ASP A 229 -9.42 -5.26 51.38
CA ASP A 229 -9.30 -6.32 52.40
C ASP A 229 -7.83 -6.65 52.78
N SER A 230 -7.63 -6.97 54.07
CA SER A 230 -6.45 -7.56 54.76
C SER A 230 -5.19 -6.72 55.12
N SER A 231 -5.36 -5.87 56.16
CA SER A 231 -4.54 -5.70 57.39
C SER A 231 -3.04 -6.10 57.42
N GLU A 232 -2.11 -5.12 57.56
CA GLU A 232 -1.40 -4.65 58.79
C GLU A 232 -0.09 -5.41 59.11
N LYS A 233 1.10 -4.88 59.50
CA LYS A 233 1.66 -3.61 60.06
C LYS A 233 3.22 -3.75 59.95
N GLY A 234 4.11 -2.75 59.87
CA GLY A 234 4.07 -1.29 59.81
C GLY A 234 5.46 -0.64 60.08
N LYS A 235 5.49 0.71 59.95
CA LYS A 235 6.41 1.73 60.56
C LYS A 235 7.90 1.75 60.08
N LYS A 236 8.58 2.88 59.83
CA LYS A 236 8.42 4.33 60.13
C LYS A 236 9.52 5.13 59.39
N ALA A 237 9.23 6.32 58.85
CA ALA A 237 10.13 7.52 58.75
C ALA A 237 9.36 8.71 58.09
N THR A 238 8.81 9.65 58.88
CA THR A 238 9.26 11.07 59.07
C THR A 238 9.22 11.94 57.81
N THR A 239 8.10 12.59 57.47
CA THR A 239 7.63 13.97 57.82
C THR A 239 8.35 15.15 57.14
N SER A 240 7.67 15.79 56.17
CA SER A 240 7.40 17.26 56.17
C SER A 240 6.47 17.69 55.01
N ASP A 241 5.37 18.37 55.37
CA ASP A 241 4.55 19.36 54.62
C ASP A 241 3.95 19.07 53.24
N SER A 242 2.61 18.93 53.20
CA SER A 242 1.71 20.01 52.72
C SER A 242 0.24 19.53 52.64
N PRO A 243 -0.64 19.92 53.57
CA PRO A 243 -2.10 19.72 53.44
C PRO A 243 -2.75 20.59 52.35
N ASN A 244 -2.00 21.51 51.73
CA ASN A 244 -2.53 22.58 50.89
C ASN A 244 -3.02 22.14 49.49
N LYS A 245 -2.65 20.94 49.01
CA LYS A 245 -3.02 20.49 47.66
C LYS A 245 -4.48 20.00 47.56
N GLN A 246 -5.04 19.40 48.61
CA GLN A 246 -6.42 18.91 48.60
C GLN A 246 -7.44 20.05 48.73
N GLU A 247 -7.17 21.07 49.54
CA GLU A 247 -8.04 22.25 49.62
C GLU A 247 -8.05 23.04 48.30
N GLN A 248 -6.91 23.18 47.63
CA GLN A 248 -6.83 23.83 46.32
C GLN A 248 -7.59 23.09 45.22
N THR A 249 -7.59 21.75 45.21
CA THR A 249 -8.40 20.99 44.23
C THR A 249 -9.89 21.13 44.49
N THR A 250 -10.32 21.16 45.76
CA THR A 250 -11.74 21.38 46.12
C THR A 250 -12.21 22.81 45.82
N ASP A 251 -11.36 23.81 46.05
CA ASP A 251 -11.63 25.22 45.73
C ASP A 251 -11.69 25.45 44.21
N LEU A 252 -10.82 24.79 43.44
CA LEU A 252 -10.85 24.82 41.98
C LEU A 252 -12.04 24.05 41.41
N LEU A 253 -12.50 22.96 42.05
CA LEU A 253 -13.74 22.26 41.69
C LEU A 253 -14.97 23.17 41.87
N GLY A 254 -15.03 23.93 42.97
CA GLY A 254 -16.11 24.91 43.23
C GLY A 254 -16.18 26.04 42.19
N LYS A 255 -15.06 26.33 41.51
CA LYS A 255 -14.95 27.35 40.45
C LYS A 255 -15.32 26.82 39.05
N LEU A 256 -15.56 25.51 38.88
CA LEU A 256 -15.95 24.87 37.61
C LEU A 256 -17.48 24.64 37.54
N HIS A 257 -18.02 24.44 36.33
CA HIS A 257 -19.42 24.06 36.10
C HIS A 257 -19.47 22.68 35.43
N GLU A 258 -20.32 21.80 35.96
CA GLU A 258 -20.55 20.45 35.43
C GLU A 258 -21.59 20.51 34.31
N VAL A 259 -21.35 19.80 33.20
CA VAL A 259 -22.20 19.89 32.00
C VAL A 259 -23.25 18.76 32.01
N GLY A 260 -24.33 18.92 32.81
CA GLY A 260 -25.62 18.15 32.83
C GLY A 260 -25.54 16.63 33.07
N GLU A 261 -26.49 15.89 33.67
CA GLU A 261 -27.83 16.10 34.25
C GLU A 261 -27.91 15.40 35.63
N ASN A 262 -28.87 15.83 36.45
CA ASN A 262 -29.20 15.44 37.83
C ASN A 262 -28.97 13.97 38.24
N GLU A 263 -28.25 13.75 39.35
CA GLU A 263 -28.63 12.76 40.37
C GLU A 263 -28.33 13.28 41.79
N LEU A 264 -29.39 13.36 42.60
CA LEU A 264 -29.41 13.68 44.02
C LEU A 264 -28.67 12.65 44.86
N LYS A 265 -27.73 13.05 45.73
CA LYS A 265 -27.42 12.32 46.98
C LYS A 265 -27.16 13.28 48.16
N LEU A 266 -27.87 13.01 49.25
CA LEU A 266 -27.97 13.77 50.48
C LEU A 266 -26.73 13.65 51.39
N SER A 267 -26.56 14.66 52.24
CA SER A 267 -25.47 14.88 53.20
C SER A 267 -25.54 14.00 54.45
N ALA A 268 -24.40 13.41 54.81
CA ALA A 268 -24.16 12.69 56.07
C ALA A 268 -23.90 13.60 57.29
N ALA A 269 -24.15 14.91 57.16
CA ALA A 269 -23.81 15.91 58.17
C ALA A 269 -24.81 16.00 59.35
N THR A 270 -25.93 15.27 59.31
CA THR A 270 -27.00 15.38 60.32
C THR A 270 -26.91 14.32 61.43
N VAL A 271 -25.87 13.49 61.49
CA VAL A 271 -25.76 12.42 62.51
C VAL A 271 -24.74 12.73 63.63
N ALA A 272 -23.95 13.81 63.53
CA ALA A 272 -22.92 14.13 64.54
C ALA A 272 -23.34 15.20 65.59
N SER A 273 -24.61 15.62 65.60
CA SER A 273 -25.13 16.74 66.43
C SER A 273 -25.87 16.28 67.70
N LEU A 274 -25.63 15.07 68.20
CA LEU A 274 -26.19 14.61 69.46
C LEU A 274 -25.06 14.02 70.32
N ILE A 275 -24.49 14.87 71.18
CA ILE A 275 -24.22 14.67 72.62
C ILE A 275 -23.10 15.67 73.00
N ASP A 276 -23.52 16.84 73.48
CA ASP A 276 -22.73 17.68 74.37
C ASP A 276 -22.97 17.24 75.81
N THR A 277 -21.90 17.16 76.61
CA THR A 277 -21.64 18.02 77.79
C THR A 277 -20.18 17.78 78.19
N GLU A 278 -19.29 18.76 78.00
CA GLU A 278 -19.08 19.91 78.90
C GLU A 278 -18.95 19.53 80.38
N ASN A 279 -17.89 20.09 80.97
CA ASN A 279 -17.69 20.34 82.39
C ASN A 279 -17.31 19.10 83.25
N ILE A 280 -16.31 19.14 84.12
CA ILE A 280 -15.50 20.23 84.67
C ILE A 280 -14.33 19.48 85.36
N GLN A 281 -13.09 19.80 85.01
CA GLN A 281 -12.21 20.57 85.91
C GLN A 281 -11.87 19.82 87.21
N LYS A 282 -10.63 19.32 87.29
CA LYS A 282 -9.57 19.88 88.16
C LYS A 282 -8.42 18.88 88.33
N MET A 283 -7.24 19.45 88.52
CA MET A 283 -6.00 18.81 89.00
C MET A 283 -5.01 18.32 87.94
N ALA A 284 -4.31 19.29 87.32
CA ALA A 284 -2.85 19.23 87.25
C ALA A 284 -2.26 20.64 87.02
N GLU A 285 -2.77 21.63 87.75
CA GLU A 285 -2.09 22.91 87.99
C GLU A 285 -1.55 22.89 89.42
N HIS A 286 -0.43 22.21 89.63
CA HIS A 286 0.51 22.62 90.66
C HIS A 286 1.87 22.06 90.29
N TYR A 287 2.70 22.89 89.69
CA TYR A 287 4.14 23.07 89.96
C TYR A 287 4.75 23.85 88.80
N ALA A 288 4.34 25.11 88.72
CA ALA A 288 5.08 26.18 88.06
C ALA A 288 5.25 27.29 89.09
N LYS A 289 6.41 27.31 89.76
CA LYS A 289 7.16 28.49 90.19
C LYS A 289 8.29 28.05 91.11
N GLU A 290 9.52 28.17 90.63
CA GLU A 290 10.48 29.00 91.36
C GLU A 290 11.58 29.53 90.43
N THR A 291 11.72 30.85 90.50
CA THR A 291 12.57 31.74 89.73
C THR A 291 13.93 31.91 90.43
N LYS A 292 15.01 31.93 89.64
CA LYS A 292 16.36 32.28 90.09
C LYS A 292 16.53 33.80 90.27
N GLY A 293 17.34 34.19 91.25
CA GLY A 293 18.02 35.49 91.33
C GLY A 293 18.91 35.62 92.58
N ILE A 294 20.20 35.91 92.38
CA ILE A 294 21.30 36.17 93.35
C ILE A 294 21.76 37.63 93.09
N PRO A 295 22.15 38.54 94.03
CA PRO A 295 23.52 38.55 94.63
C PRO A 295 23.88 39.31 95.95
N ARG A 296 25.05 38.91 96.53
CA ARG A 296 26.16 39.65 97.24
C ARG A 296 25.88 40.43 98.56
N GLY A 297 26.76 40.54 99.58
CA GLY A 297 28.12 40.04 99.88
C GLY A 297 28.72 40.64 101.20
N THR A 298 29.90 40.13 101.63
CA THR A 298 30.98 40.71 102.52
C THR A 298 30.67 41.13 103.99
N GLU A 299 31.52 41.09 105.04
CA GLU A 299 32.87 40.57 105.40
C GLU A 299 33.10 40.85 106.92
N SER A 300 34.04 40.11 107.57
CA SER A 300 34.88 40.49 108.76
C SER A 300 34.16 40.71 110.14
N GLY A 301 34.63 40.42 111.35
CA GLY A 301 35.91 40.06 112.02
C GLY A 301 35.80 40.55 113.50
N GLY A 302 36.31 39.80 114.51
CA GLY A 302 36.10 39.97 115.98
C GLY A 302 36.61 41.26 116.65
N PRO A 303 36.76 41.41 118.01
CA PRO A 303 36.94 40.42 119.10
C PRO A 303 36.19 40.72 120.45
N LEU A 304 36.59 40.00 121.51
CA LEU A 304 35.94 39.66 122.78
C LEU A 304 35.95 40.71 123.92
N THR A 305 35.09 40.46 124.94
CA THR A 305 35.19 40.64 126.43
C THR A 305 33.79 41.01 126.97
N VAL A 306 33.06 40.34 127.89
CA VAL A 306 33.32 39.62 129.16
C VAL A 306 32.35 38.39 129.26
N ASP A 307 31.87 37.89 128.11
CA ASP A 307 30.89 36.80 127.95
C ASP A 307 31.46 35.36 128.11
N ASP A 308 32.78 35.21 128.27
CA ASP A 308 33.51 33.94 128.19
C ASP A 308 33.35 32.97 129.38
N LEU A 309 32.65 33.37 130.45
CA LEU A 309 32.31 32.47 131.58
C LEU A 309 30.82 32.10 131.63
N ARG A 310 29.94 32.82 130.92
CA ARG A 310 28.58 32.36 130.60
C ARG A 310 28.56 31.50 129.34
N GLY A 311 29.51 31.71 128.42
CA GLY A 311 29.79 30.84 127.28
C GLY A 311 30.11 29.40 127.68
N GLN A 312 30.91 29.15 128.73
CA GLN A 312 31.25 27.77 129.12
C GLN A 312 30.08 26.98 129.74
N ILE A 313 29.09 27.64 130.35
CA ILE A 313 27.87 26.97 130.84
C ILE A 313 26.87 26.77 129.69
N ALA A 314 26.73 27.78 128.81
CA ALA A 314 25.95 27.65 127.59
C ALA A 314 26.52 26.60 126.63
N ASP A 315 27.84 26.43 126.57
CA ASP A 315 28.52 25.43 125.73
C ASP A 315 28.34 24.01 126.28
N VAL A 316 28.26 23.82 127.61
CA VAL A 316 27.97 22.51 128.22
C VAL A 316 26.48 22.18 128.14
N GLU A 317 25.58 23.17 128.29
CA GLU A 317 24.14 22.98 128.05
C GLU A 317 23.85 22.70 126.57
N LEU A 318 24.54 23.37 125.64
CA LEU A 318 24.49 23.11 124.21
C LEU A 318 25.16 21.78 123.85
N LEU A 319 26.16 21.31 124.60
CA LEU A 319 26.73 19.97 124.46
C LEU A 319 25.78 18.87 124.96
N ILE A 320 25.06 19.09 126.05
CA ILE A 320 24.02 18.16 126.52
C ILE A 320 22.83 18.14 125.55
N GLU A 321 22.42 19.29 125.01
CA GLU A 321 21.32 19.38 124.05
C GLU A 321 21.71 18.78 122.68
N THR A 322 22.98 18.91 122.26
CA THR A 322 23.49 18.22 121.06
C THR A 322 23.68 16.72 121.27
N LEU A 323 24.08 16.28 122.47
CA LEU A 323 24.14 14.85 122.81
C LEU A 323 22.74 14.23 122.96
N GLN A 324 21.76 14.94 123.53
CA GLN A 324 20.38 14.48 123.60
C GLN A 324 19.70 14.45 122.23
N LYS A 325 19.97 15.43 121.36
CA LYS A 325 19.57 15.38 119.94
C LYS A 325 20.24 14.20 119.24
N GLY A 326 21.54 13.99 119.47
CA GLY A 326 22.29 12.85 118.95
C GLY A 326 21.73 11.48 119.40
N ASP A 327 21.37 11.33 120.68
CA ASP A 327 20.76 10.11 121.21
C ASP A 327 19.34 9.89 120.67
N SER A 328 18.55 10.96 120.51
CA SER A 328 17.23 10.85 119.85
C SER A 328 17.35 10.50 118.36
N GLU A 329 18.32 11.07 117.65
CA GLU A 329 18.62 10.75 116.26
C GLU A 329 19.16 9.31 116.10
N LEU A 330 19.94 8.83 117.08
CA LEU A 330 20.42 7.44 117.12
C LEU A 330 19.29 6.46 117.41
N LEU A 331 18.37 6.79 118.33
CA LEU A 331 17.18 5.96 118.60
C LEU A 331 16.24 5.90 117.38
N GLU A 332 15.96 7.03 116.72
CA GLU A 332 15.22 7.04 115.45
C GLU A 332 15.93 6.23 114.36
N ARG A 333 17.27 6.28 114.29
CA ARG A 333 18.05 5.42 113.38
C ARG A 333 17.92 3.94 113.70
N ILE A 334 18.05 3.55 114.97
CA ILE A 334 17.91 2.14 115.40
C ILE A 334 16.49 1.63 115.14
N GLU A 335 15.46 2.44 115.37
CA GLU A 335 14.07 2.08 115.04
C GLU A 335 13.86 1.98 113.53
N SER A 336 14.44 2.89 112.73
CA SER A 336 14.39 2.80 111.27
C SER A 336 15.11 1.56 110.72
N GLU A 337 16.26 1.18 111.30
CA GLU A 337 17.01 -0.02 110.92
C GLU A 337 16.28 -1.30 111.36
N ARG A 338 15.63 -1.31 112.54
CA ARG A 338 14.77 -2.43 112.95
C ARG A 338 13.58 -2.61 112.01
N SER A 339 12.91 -1.53 111.63
CA SER A 339 11.80 -1.58 110.68
C SER A 339 12.25 -2.11 109.31
N LEU A 340 13.43 -1.70 108.84
CA LEU A 340 14.03 -2.24 107.62
C LEU A 340 14.37 -3.73 107.76
N TYR A 341 14.95 -4.15 108.88
CA TYR A 341 15.29 -5.56 109.13
C TYR A 341 14.06 -6.45 109.22
N GLU A 342 12.99 -6.01 109.87
CA GLU A 342 11.70 -6.71 109.91
C GLU A 342 11.06 -6.80 108.52
N GLY A 343 11.18 -5.74 107.70
CA GLY A 343 10.77 -5.76 106.30
C GLY A 343 11.54 -6.79 105.46
N VAL A 344 12.87 -6.85 105.61
CA VAL A 344 13.72 -7.85 104.92
C VAL A 344 13.40 -9.26 105.40
N ARG A 345 13.20 -9.47 106.71
CA ARG A 345 12.83 -10.77 107.26
C ARG A 345 11.49 -11.28 106.72
N GLN A 346 10.49 -10.39 106.60
CA GLN A 346 9.21 -10.74 105.98
C GLN A 346 9.37 -11.10 104.50
N GLN A 347 10.27 -10.44 103.77
CA GLN A 347 10.58 -10.80 102.38
C GLN A 347 11.29 -12.15 102.30
N GLU A 348 12.21 -12.47 103.21
CA GLU A 348 12.83 -13.80 103.27
C GLU A 348 11.81 -14.89 103.56
N GLU A 349 10.91 -14.72 104.55
CA GLU A 349 9.84 -15.68 104.84
C GLU A 349 8.88 -15.84 103.64
N GLN A 350 8.57 -14.75 102.91
CA GLN A 350 7.77 -14.82 101.68
C GLN A 350 8.50 -15.57 100.56
N LEU A 351 9.79 -15.33 100.37
CA LEU A 351 10.60 -16.02 99.37
C LEU A 351 10.78 -17.51 99.70
N GLU A 352 10.94 -17.86 100.97
CA GLU A 352 11.00 -19.27 101.42
C GLU A 352 9.64 -19.97 101.21
N ALA A 353 8.52 -19.30 101.50
CA ALA A 353 7.18 -19.83 101.24
C ALA A 353 6.91 -20.03 99.74
N GLU A 354 7.34 -19.08 98.89
CA GLU A 354 7.25 -19.22 97.44
C GLU A 354 8.16 -20.33 96.91
N ALA A 355 9.40 -20.44 97.43
CA ALA A 355 10.32 -21.52 97.08
C ALA A 355 9.76 -22.89 97.47
N ALA A 356 9.14 -23.00 98.65
CA ALA A 356 8.44 -24.21 99.09
C ALA A 356 7.25 -24.54 98.17
N ARG A 357 6.45 -23.53 97.79
CA ARG A 357 5.33 -23.72 96.86
C ARG A 357 5.79 -24.17 95.48
N VAL A 358 6.92 -23.65 94.99
CA VAL A 358 7.54 -24.08 93.73
C VAL A 358 8.07 -25.52 93.84
N ALA A 359 8.71 -25.89 94.94
CA ALA A 359 9.20 -27.26 95.15
C ALA A 359 8.05 -28.30 95.22
N GLU A 360 6.92 -27.93 95.80
CA GLU A 360 5.72 -28.78 95.88
C GLU A 360 5.04 -28.93 94.51
N LEU A 361 5.08 -27.89 93.66
CA LEU A 361 4.67 -27.97 92.27
C LEU A 361 5.63 -28.81 91.42
N GLU A 362 6.94 -28.70 91.63
CA GLU A 362 7.95 -29.53 90.94
C GLU A 362 7.83 -31.02 91.28
N SER A 363 7.37 -31.37 92.48
CA SER A 363 7.05 -32.75 92.88
C SER A 363 5.81 -33.32 92.19
N ASN A 364 4.90 -32.47 91.70
CA ASN A 364 3.61 -32.85 91.13
C ASN A 364 3.56 -32.78 89.60
N VAL A 365 4.66 -32.40 88.95
CA VAL A 365 4.74 -32.33 87.47
C VAL A 365 5.39 -33.61 86.95
N ASP A 366 4.70 -34.29 86.02
CA ASP A 366 5.26 -35.41 85.26
C ASP A 366 6.61 -35.01 84.67
N ARG A 367 7.69 -35.61 85.18
CA ARG A 367 9.07 -35.30 84.81
C ARG A 367 9.29 -35.34 83.30
N GLU A 368 8.60 -36.25 82.62
CA GLU A 368 8.62 -36.44 81.17
C GLU A 368 8.02 -35.25 80.41
N MET A 369 6.96 -34.62 80.92
CA MET A 369 6.34 -33.44 80.31
C MET A 369 7.18 -32.18 80.55
N ALA A 370 7.83 -32.07 81.71
CA ALA A 370 8.78 -31.00 82.00
C ALA A 370 10.06 -31.10 81.14
N GLU A 371 10.58 -32.31 80.92
CA GLU A 371 11.70 -32.55 80.01
C GLU A 371 11.31 -32.19 78.57
N ARG A 372 10.11 -32.59 78.11
CA ARG A 372 9.61 -32.23 76.78
C ARG A 372 9.36 -30.73 76.60
N LEU A 373 8.89 -30.02 77.63
CA LEU A 373 8.76 -28.56 77.61
C LEU A 373 10.13 -27.87 77.59
N ARG A 374 11.13 -28.38 78.30
CA ARG A 374 12.51 -27.86 78.23
C ARG A 374 13.12 -28.07 76.86
N GLU A 375 12.90 -29.24 76.24
CA GLU A 375 13.30 -29.50 74.86
C GLU A 375 12.60 -28.53 73.90
N LEU A 376 11.29 -28.35 74.03
CA LEU A 376 10.52 -27.44 73.18
C LEU A 376 10.93 -25.96 73.37
N MET A 377 11.28 -25.56 74.60
CA MET A 377 11.83 -24.23 74.88
C MET A 377 13.23 -24.07 74.28
N ALA A 378 14.09 -25.08 74.37
CA ALA A 378 15.39 -25.07 73.73
C ALA A 378 15.28 -25.01 72.20
N GLU A 379 14.35 -25.76 71.60
CA GLU A 379 14.03 -25.69 70.18
C GLU A 379 13.48 -24.30 69.80
N HIS A 380 12.59 -23.73 70.62
CA HIS A 380 12.07 -22.38 70.42
C HIS A 380 13.18 -21.33 70.49
N ASP A 381 14.12 -21.43 71.44
CA ASP A 381 15.25 -20.52 71.56
C ASP A 381 16.22 -20.65 70.38
N VAL A 382 16.44 -21.88 69.89
CA VAL A 382 17.20 -22.13 68.66
C VAL A 382 16.51 -21.54 67.43
N ILE A 383 15.18 -21.71 67.31
CA ILE A 383 14.40 -21.13 66.21
C ILE A 383 14.45 -19.60 66.29
N ARG A 384 14.30 -19.03 67.48
CA ARG A 384 14.39 -17.58 67.71
C ARG A 384 15.77 -17.04 67.41
N GLN A 385 16.82 -17.81 67.68
CA GLN A 385 18.19 -17.45 67.27
C GLN A 385 18.35 -17.50 65.75
N LYS A 386 17.89 -18.56 65.08
CA LYS A 386 17.89 -18.66 63.61
C LYS A 386 17.09 -17.54 62.95
N GLU A 387 15.95 -17.15 63.53
CA GLU A 387 15.13 -16.04 63.05
C GLU A 387 15.88 -14.69 63.19
N ARG A 388 16.58 -14.47 64.30
CA ARG A 388 17.43 -13.28 64.49
C ARG A 388 18.57 -13.25 63.47
N GLU A 389 19.29 -14.35 63.31
CA GLU A 389 20.39 -14.47 62.33
C GLU A 389 19.89 -14.29 60.90
N PHE A 390 18.72 -14.85 60.56
CA PHE A 390 18.09 -14.67 59.26
C PHE A 390 17.66 -13.22 59.01
N LYS A 391 17.04 -12.57 60.01
CA LYS A 391 16.70 -11.13 59.93
C LYS A 391 17.93 -10.25 59.75
N GLU A 392 19.03 -10.56 60.44
CA GLU A 392 20.30 -9.87 60.25
C GLU A 392 20.89 -10.10 58.86
N LYS A 393 20.82 -11.34 58.35
CA LYS A 393 21.26 -11.66 56.99
C LYS A 393 20.43 -10.92 55.94
N CYS A 394 19.10 -10.93 56.03
CA CYS A 394 18.23 -10.19 55.12
C CYS A 394 18.44 -8.68 55.20
N ARG A 395 18.70 -8.12 56.40
CA ARG A 395 19.07 -6.70 56.52
C ARG A 395 20.39 -6.41 55.82
N ARG A 396 21.38 -7.30 55.94
CA ARG A 396 22.68 -7.16 55.28
C ARG A 396 22.53 -7.21 53.76
N GLU A 397 21.81 -8.19 53.24
CA GLU A 397 21.50 -8.31 51.81
C GLU A 397 20.71 -7.10 51.32
N LEU A 398 19.74 -6.61 52.09
CA LEU A 398 18.99 -5.39 51.74
C LEU A 398 19.93 -4.18 51.68
N THR A 399 20.81 -3.98 52.66
CA THR A 399 21.78 -2.87 52.62
C THR A 399 22.80 -3.00 51.49
N GLU A 400 23.18 -4.23 51.11
CA GLU A 400 24.04 -4.47 49.96
C GLU A 400 23.32 -4.17 48.64
N MET A 401 22.06 -4.60 48.51
CA MET A 401 21.22 -4.29 47.35
C MET A 401 20.91 -2.80 47.25
N ASP A 402 20.61 -2.13 48.37
CA ASP A 402 20.40 -0.69 48.43
C ASP A 402 21.69 0.05 48.05
N ALA A 403 22.86 -0.40 48.51
CA ALA A 403 24.14 0.17 48.10
C ALA A 403 24.46 -0.08 46.61
N GLU A 404 24.05 -1.22 46.04
CA GLU A 404 24.20 -1.51 44.62
C GLU A 404 23.21 -0.71 43.76
N ILE A 405 21.97 -0.52 44.25
CA ILE A 405 20.99 0.39 43.66
C ILE A 405 21.55 1.81 43.69
N ASP A 406 22.08 2.29 44.82
CA ASP A 406 22.71 3.61 44.92
C ASP A 406 23.90 3.77 43.96
N ARG A 407 24.69 2.71 43.73
CA ARG A 407 25.76 2.71 42.71
C ARG A 407 25.23 2.76 41.28
N LEU A 408 24.10 2.11 41.01
CA LEU A 408 23.46 2.08 39.69
C LEU A 408 22.64 3.35 39.43
N GLU A 409 22.08 3.96 40.47
CA GLU A 409 21.30 5.20 40.46
C GLU A 409 22.18 6.45 40.50
N GLN A 410 23.42 6.34 40.97
CA GLN A 410 24.42 7.34 40.64
C GLN A 410 24.39 7.52 39.12
N PRO A 411 24.11 8.74 38.62
CA PRO A 411 24.07 8.97 37.20
C PRO A 411 25.42 8.51 36.68
N PHE A 412 25.39 7.41 35.92
CA PHE A 412 26.56 6.90 35.21
C PHE A 412 27.22 8.14 34.63
N GLN A 413 28.43 8.49 35.09
CA GLN A 413 29.13 9.65 34.57
C GLN A 413 29.19 9.40 33.07
N VAL A 414 28.33 10.12 32.34
CA VAL A 414 28.28 10.03 30.91
C VAL A 414 29.61 10.62 30.52
N THR A 415 30.56 9.75 30.18
CA THR A 415 31.81 10.18 29.58
C THR A 415 31.43 11.14 28.46
N GLU A 416 32.12 12.29 28.35
CA GLU A 416 31.84 13.29 27.32
C GLU A 416 31.72 12.66 25.92
N ASP A 417 32.38 11.51 25.70
CA ASP A 417 32.27 10.65 24.53
C ASP A 417 30.85 10.17 24.18
N ARG A 418 30.00 9.84 25.16
CA ARG A 418 28.63 9.33 24.91
C ARG A 418 27.63 10.45 24.63
N THR A 419 27.74 11.60 25.29
CA THR A 419 26.94 12.79 24.93
C THR A 419 27.36 13.33 23.56
N ALA A 420 28.66 13.32 23.26
CA ALA A 420 29.17 13.64 21.94
C ALA A 420 28.65 12.66 20.86
N ALA A 421 28.65 11.36 21.13
CA ALA A 421 28.12 10.36 20.20
C ALA A 421 26.60 10.48 19.97
N VAL A 422 25.82 10.82 21.01
CA VAL A 422 24.38 11.08 20.87
C VAL A 422 24.11 12.36 20.09
N ALA A 423 24.90 13.42 20.33
CA ALA A 423 24.82 14.67 19.58
C ALA A 423 25.20 14.46 18.10
N GLU A 424 26.27 13.71 17.83
CA GLU A 424 26.71 13.34 16.48
C GLU A 424 25.66 12.49 15.76
N HIS A 425 25.03 11.53 16.44
CA HIS A 425 23.94 10.75 15.88
C HIS A 425 22.70 11.62 15.58
N SER A 426 22.35 12.57 16.45
CA SER A 426 21.24 13.50 16.17
C SER A 426 21.53 14.42 14.99
N ALA A 427 22.76 14.95 14.88
CA ALA A 427 23.18 15.78 13.76
C ALA A 427 23.19 15.00 12.44
N ALA A 428 23.65 13.74 12.47
CA ALA A 428 23.60 12.84 11.33
C ALA A 428 22.16 12.49 10.93
N ALA A 429 21.24 12.34 11.90
CA ALA A 429 19.82 12.10 11.63
C ALA A 429 19.15 13.33 11.00
N ASP A 430 19.46 14.53 11.46
CA ASP A 430 18.96 15.78 10.90
C ASP A 430 19.49 16.01 9.47
N GLU A 431 20.77 15.73 9.23
CA GLU A 431 21.35 15.79 7.89
C GLU A 431 20.71 14.74 6.96
N LEU A 432 20.50 13.51 7.42
CA LEU A 432 19.77 12.49 6.67
C LEU A 432 18.34 12.93 6.35
N GLN A 433 17.66 13.60 7.28
CA GLN A 433 16.33 14.14 7.05
C GLN A 433 16.34 15.27 6.01
N ARG A 434 17.33 16.17 6.03
CA ARG A 434 17.52 17.18 4.97
C ARG A 434 17.73 16.53 3.61
N ARG A 435 18.61 15.53 3.51
CA ARG A 435 18.87 14.81 2.25
C ARG A 435 17.64 14.09 1.72
N ARG A 436 16.82 13.51 2.61
CA ARG A 436 15.54 12.90 2.24
C ARG A 436 14.56 13.92 1.67
N LEU A 437 14.50 15.12 2.24
CA LEU A 437 13.67 16.21 1.72
C LEU A 437 14.16 16.70 0.35
N GLU A 438 15.46 16.87 0.18
CA GLU A 438 16.07 17.23 -1.13
C GLU A 438 15.76 16.19 -2.21
N LEU A 439 15.87 14.89 -1.88
CA LEU A 439 15.51 13.80 -2.78
C LEU A 439 14.01 13.78 -3.10
N ALA A 440 13.15 14.05 -2.13
CA ALA A 440 11.71 14.14 -2.35
C ALA A 440 11.35 15.28 -3.31
N ASP A 441 11.99 16.44 -3.16
CA ASP A 441 11.80 17.57 -4.07
C ASP A 441 12.35 17.31 -5.47
N LEU A 442 13.50 16.62 -5.57
CA LEU A 442 14.03 16.19 -6.87
C LEU A 442 13.09 15.19 -7.55
N ASN A 443 12.57 14.21 -6.81
CA ASN A 443 11.60 13.24 -7.34
C ASN A 443 10.30 13.92 -7.82
N ARG A 444 9.81 14.94 -7.10
CA ARG A 444 8.67 15.74 -7.56
C ARG A 444 8.99 16.47 -8.87
N LYS A 445 10.18 17.04 -9.01
CA LYS A 445 10.63 17.69 -10.24
C LYS A 445 10.76 16.69 -11.40
N VAL A 446 11.32 15.51 -11.16
CA VAL A 446 11.42 14.43 -12.16
C VAL A 446 10.03 13.99 -12.63
N ALA A 447 9.10 13.77 -11.71
CA ALA A 447 7.73 13.41 -12.06
C ALA A 447 7.01 14.52 -12.85
N ALA A 448 7.25 15.79 -12.52
CA ALA A 448 6.71 16.91 -13.28
C ALA A 448 7.31 16.98 -14.70
N LEU A 449 8.61 16.70 -14.85
CA LEU A 449 9.27 16.65 -16.16
C LEU A 449 8.78 15.47 -16.99
N GLN A 450 8.58 14.29 -16.39
CA GLN A 450 8.00 13.12 -17.08
C GLN A 450 6.62 13.44 -17.63
N ARG A 451 5.73 14.03 -16.83
CA ARG A 451 4.40 14.47 -17.32
C ARG A 451 4.49 15.44 -18.49
N ARG A 452 5.43 16.40 -18.45
CA ARG A 452 5.66 17.33 -19.55
C ARG A 452 6.21 16.66 -20.81
N ILE A 453 6.95 15.56 -20.66
CA ILE A 453 7.42 14.75 -21.78
C ILE A 453 6.26 13.95 -22.36
N ASP A 454 5.42 13.35 -21.50
CA ASP A 454 4.23 12.59 -21.92
C ASP A 454 3.16 13.48 -22.58
N GLU A 455 3.11 14.76 -22.26
CA GLU A 455 2.25 15.75 -22.95
C GLU A 455 2.65 15.96 -24.42
N VAL A 456 3.90 15.67 -24.80
CA VAL A 456 4.37 15.78 -26.18
C VAL A 456 4.17 14.43 -26.86
N PRO A 457 3.32 14.34 -27.92
CA PRO A 457 3.10 13.09 -28.61
C PRO A 457 4.40 12.52 -29.14
N SER A 458 4.60 11.23 -28.92
CA SER A 458 5.77 10.53 -29.44
C SER A 458 5.74 10.49 -30.98
N GLN A 459 6.90 10.26 -31.60
CA GLN A 459 6.98 10.10 -33.06
C GLN A 459 6.05 8.98 -33.57
N THR A 460 5.86 7.93 -32.77
CA THR A 460 4.94 6.82 -33.08
C THR A 460 3.48 7.28 -33.06
N GLU A 461 3.06 8.04 -32.04
CA GLU A 461 1.71 8.59 -31.97
C GLU A 461 1.45 9.59 -33.10
N LEU A 462 2.42 10.44 -33.42
CA LEU A 462 2.31 11.35 -34.55
C LEU A 462 2.15 10.59 -35.88
N ASN A 463 2.92 9.51 -36.08
CA ASN A 463 2.78 8.65 -37.25
C ASN A 463 1.42 7.95 -37.29
N GLN A 464 0.88 7.53 -36.14
CA GLN A 464 -0.48 6.96 -36.07
C GLN A 464 -1.54 7.99 -36.44
N TYR A 465 -1.44 9.23 -35.93
CA TYR A 465 -2.33 10.31 -36.32
C TYR A 465 -2.23 10.62 -37.81
N GLN A 466 -1.02 10.66 -38.37
CA GLN A 466 -0.81 10.88 -39.80
C GLN A 466 -1.48 9.79 -40.65
N LYS A 467 -1.30 8.51 -40.29
CA LYS A 467 -1.99 7.39 -40.96
C LYS A 467 -3.50 7.54 -40.85
N ARG A 468 -4.01 7.89 -39.66
CA ARG A 468 -5.44 8.10 -39.43
C ARG A 468 -6.01 9.26 -40.24
N PHE A 469 -5.26 10.35 -40.41
CA PHE A 469 -5.66 11.45 -41.28
C PHE A 469 -5.72 11.02 -42.73
N LEU A 470 -4.74 10.25 -43.23
CA LEU A 470 -4.76 9.73 -44.60
C LEU A 470 -5.95 8.80 -44.84
N GLU A 471 -6.27 7.92 -43.89
CA GLU A 471 -7.47 7.10 -43.95
C GLU A 471 -8.74 7.95 -44.02
N LEU A 472 -8.84 8.97 -43.17
CA LEU A 472 -9.99 9.87 -43.17
C LEU A 472 -10.12 10.63 -44.50
N TYR A 473 -9.02 11.14 -45.04
CA TYR A 473 -9.01 11.80 -46.35
C TYR A 473 -9.46 10.86 -47.46
N ASN A 474 -9.01 9.60 -47.44
CA ASN A 474 -9.44 8.59 -48.40
C ASN A 474 -10.94 8.29 -48.28
N GLN A 475 -11.46 8.19 -47.06
CA GLN A 475 -12.89 7.99 -46.83
C GLN A 475 -13.72 9.18 -47.33
N VAL A 476 -13.30 10.41 -47.01
CA VAL A 476 -13.96 11.63 -47.47
C VAL A 476 -13.93 11.71 -49.01
N ALA A 477 -12.79 11.39 -49.64
CA ALA A 477 -12.66 11.36 -51.09
C ALA A 477 -13.56 10.28 -51.73
N SER A 478 -13.64 9.09 -51.15
CA SER A 478 -14.55 8.02 -51.60
C SER A 478 -16.00 8.46 -51.53
N LYS A 479 -16.42 9.03 -50.38
CA LYS A 479 -17.78 9.51 -50.19
C LYS A 479 -18.11 10.66 -51.13
N HIS A 480 -17.19 11.60 -51.33
CA HIS A 480 -17.36 12.67 -52.31
C HIS A 480 -17.56 12.12 -53.73
N ARG A 481 -16.79 11.09 -54.12
CA ARG A 481 -16.94 10.42 -55.41
C ARG A 481 -18.31 9.73 -55.54
N GLU A 482 -18.75 8.99 -54.53
CA GLU A 482 -20.08 8.38 -54.48
C GLU A 482 -21.18 9.44 -54.62
N THR A 483 -21.11 10.52 -53.85
CA THR A 483 -22.06 11.63 -53.93
C THR A 483 -22.11 12.24 -55.34
N LYS A 484 -20.95 12.47 -55.96
CA LYS A 484 -20.88 12.99 -57.33
C LYS A 484 -21.50 12.03 -58.36
N GLN A 485 -21.33 10.71 -58.17
CA GLN A 485 -21.96 9.70 -59.00
C GLN A 485 -23.49 9.75 -58.85
N PHE A 486 -24.02 9.86 -57.63
CA PHE A 486 -25.46 10.00 -57.39
C PHE A 486 -26.02 11.27 -58.03
N TYR A 487 -25.35 12.41 -57.92
CA TYR A 487 -25.77 13.64 -58.61
C TYR A 487 -25.75 13.48 -60.12
N THR A 488 -24.73 12.83 -60.68
CA THR A 488 -24.66 12.56 -62.12
C THR A 488 -25.81 11.67 -62.55
N LEU A 489 -26.07 10.58 -61.83
CA LEU A 489 -27.19 9.68 -62.10
C LEU A 489 -28.52 10.44 -62.03
N HIS A 490 -28.72 11.24 -60.98
CA HIS A 490 -29.93 12.05 -60.83
C HIS A 490 -30.13 13.00 -62.01
N ASN A 491 -29.09 13.71 -62.44
CA ASN A 491 -29.16 14.60 -63.60
C ASN A 491 -29.47 13.85 -64.89
N THR A 492 -28.85 12.68 -65.10
CA THR A 492 -29.16 11.85 -66.29
C THR A 492 -30.60 11.35 -66.28
N LEU A 493 -31.14 10.96 -65.12
CA LEU A 493 -32.54 10.54 -64.99
C LEU A 493 -33.50 11.72 -65.19
N LEU A 494 -33.15 12.92 -64.73
CA LEU A 494 -33.92 14.13 -65.01
C LEU A 494 -33.93 14.45 -66.50
N ASP A 495 -32.79 14.33 -67.19
CA ASP A 495 -32.70 14.51 -68.63
C ASP A 495 -33.55 13.49 -69.38
N VAL A 496 -33.44 12.20 -69.03
CA VAL A 496 -34.28 11.12 -69.61
C VAL A 496 -35.76 11.41 -69.39
N LYS A 497 -36.15 11.77 -68.17
CA LYS A 497 -37.54 12.17 -67.87
C LYS A 497 -37.98 13.36 -68.71
N ALA A 498 -37.11 14.35 -68.91
CA ALA A 498 -37.42 15.52 -69.74
C ALA A 498 -37.54 15.17 -71.23
N TYR A 499 -36.75 14.22 -71.75
CA TYR A 499 -36.89 13.71 -73.11
C TYR A 499 -38.17 12.89 -73.27
N MET A 500 -38.45 11.97 -72.35
CA MET A 500 -39.71 11.20 -72.34
C MET A 500 -40.93 12.12 -72.29
N LYS A 501 -40.90 13.17 -71.45
CA LYS A 501 -41.98 14.16 -71.41
C LYS A 501 -42.16 14.88 -72.75
N ARG A 502 -41.05 15.30 -73.38
CA ARG A 502 -41.09 15.90 -74.72
C ARG A 502 -41.62 14.95 -75.79
N GLU A 503 -41.30 13.65 -75.71
CA GLU A 503 -41.86 12.63 -76.60
C GLU A 503 -43.36 12.47 -76.41
N ILE A 504 -43.83 12.43 -75.16
CA ILE A 504 -45.27 12.40 -74.84
C ILE A 504 -45.96 13.66 -75.39
N ASP A 505 -45.43 14.85 -75.10
CA ASP A 505 -45.98 16.10 -75.61
C ASP A 505 -46.01 16.13 -77.16
N LEU A 506 -45.00 15.54 -77.81
CA LEU A 506 -44.95 15.43 -79.27
C LEU A 506 -45.99 14.44 -79.82
N LEU A 507 -46.16 13.29 -79.16
CA LEU A 507 -47.18 12.30 -79.51
C LEU A 507 -48.60 12.86 -79.30
N ASP A 508 -48.83 13.60 -78.21
CA ASP A 508 -50.10 14.29 -77.94
C ASP A 508 -50.39 15.34 -79.02
N ASN A 509 -49.40 16.12 -79.44
CA ASN A 509 -49.54 17.06 -80.56
C ASN A 509 -49.90 16.34 -81.88
N ILE A 510 -49.25 15.22 -82.18
CA ILE A 510 -49.57 14.41 -83.37
C ILE A 510 -50.99 13.84 -83.28
N TYR A 511 -51.37 13.30 -82.13
CA TYR A 511 -52.69 12.73 -81.87
C TYR A 511 -53.80 13.78 -82.03
N ASN A 512 -53.61 14.97 -81.47
CA ASN A 512 -54.57 16.07 -81.56
C ASN A 512 -54.77 16.57 -83.00
N VAL A 513 -53.70 16.56 -83.82
CA VAL A 513 -53.76 16.99 -85.23
C VAL A 513 -54.22 15.87 -86.18
N GLN A 514 -54.19 14.60 -85.74
CA GLN A 514 -54.58 13.44 -86.56
C GLN A 514 -56.02 13.53 -87.09
N GLY A 515 -56.97 14.05 -86.29
CA GLY A 515 -58.36 14.23 -86.71
C GLY A 515 -58.52 15.20 -87.89
N LEU A 516 -57.67 16.21 -87.98
CA LEU A 516 -57.63 17.21 -89.05
C LEU A 516 -56.98 16.67 -90.34
N ALA A 517 -56.14 15.63 -90.23
CA ALA A 517 -55.49 14.98 -91.36
C ALA A 517 -56.45 14.16 -92.25
N THR A 518 -57.71 13.99 -91.83
CA THR A 518 -58.77 13.35 -92.62
C THR A 518 -59.22 14.23 -93.80
N GLN A 519 -59.00 15.55 -93.74
CA GLN A 519 -59.32 16.48 -94.84
C GLN A 519 -58.19 16.57 -95.87
N GLU A 520 -58.52 16.41 -97.16
CA GLU A 520 -57.57 16.38 -98.29
C GLU A 520 -56.68 17.65 -98.39
N SER A 521 -57.20 18.81 -97.98
CA SER A 521 -56.50 20.09 -97.97
C SER A 521 -55.45 20.22 -96.86
N TYR A 522 -55.64 19.56 -95.72
CA TYR A 522 -54.76 19.63 -94.55
C TYR A 522 -53.70 18.52 -94.52
N LYS A 523 -53.88 17.43 -95.27
CA LYS A 523 -52.91 16.32 -95.38
C LYS A 523 -51.49 16.79 -95.73
N ARG A 524 -51.37 17.70 -96.70
CA ARG A 524 -50.06 18.20 -97.17
C ARG A 524 -49.35 19.04 -96.10
N SER A 525 -50.12 19.86 -95.37
CA SER A 525 -49.61 20.66 -94.24
C SER A 525 -49.21 19.78 -93.05
N PHE A 526 -49.97 18.71 -92.77
CA PHE A 526 -49.63 17.73 -91.74
C PHE A 526 -48.32 16.98 -92.03
N VAL A 527 -48.11 16.55 -93.28
CA VAL A 527 -46.85 15.91 -93.69
C VAL A 527 -45.67 16.87 -93.53
N GLN A 528 -45.83 18.14 -93.92
CA GLN A 528 -44.79 19.16 -93.71
C GLN A 528 -44.45 19.33 -92.22
N ASN A 529 -45.45 19.38 -91.34
CA ASN A 529 -45.23 19.48 -89.90
C ASN A 529 -44.49 18.27 -89.32
N LEU A 530 -44.76 17.05 -89.81
CA LEU A 530 -44.03 15.84 -89.42
C LEU A 530 -42.58 15.85 -89.92
N GLU A 531 -42.33 16.36 -91.12
CA GLU A 531 -40.98 16.56 -91.66
C GLU A 531 -40.19 17.61 -90.85
N ASP A 532 -40.84 18.70 -90.45
CA ASP A 532 -40.24 19.73 -89.59
C ASP A 532 -39.91 19.19 -88.19
N ILE A 533 -40.79 18.36 -87.62
CA ILE A 533 -40.52 17.64 -86.38
C ILE A 533 -39.31 16.70 -86.55
N LEU A 534 -39.28 15.91 -87.62
CA LEU A 534 -38.20 14.96 -87.87
C LEU A 534 -36.86 15.67 -88.06
N THR A 535 -36.83 16.79 -88.77
CA THR A 535 -35.63 17.61 -88.94
C THR A 535 -35.19 18.24 -87.62
N GLY A 536 -36.12 18.72 -86.78
CA GLY A 536 -35.84 19.19 -85.43
C GLY A 536 -35.22 18.11 -84.52
N VAL A 537 -35.74 16.88 -84.57
CA VAL A 537 -35.17 15.73 -83.83
C VAL A 537 -33.77 15.39 -84.33
N LYS A 538 -33.54 15.37 -85.65
CA LYS A 538 -32.21 15.14 -86.24
C LYS A 538 -31.21 16.21 -85.80
N GLN A 539 -31.58 17.48 -85.82
CA GLN A 539 -30.73 18.57 -85.35
C GLN A 539 -30.40 18.45 -83.86
N ASN A 540 -31.37 18.08 -83.03
CA ASN A 540 -31.13 17.85 -81.61
C ASN A 540 -30.16 16.69 -81.36
N LYS A 541 -30.29 15.59 -82.13
CA LYS A 541 -29.34 14.47 -82.08
C LYS A 541 -27.91 14.94 -82.40
N THR A 542 -27.72 15.69 -83.48
CA THR A 542 -26.39 16.22 -83.85
C THR A 542 -25.81 17.13 -82.76
N LYS A 543 -26.63 17.96 -82.09
CA LYS A 543 -26.19 18.78 -80.97
C LYS A 543 -25.73 17.94 -79.77
N VAL A 544 -26.44 16.86 -79.45
CA VAL A 544 -26.08 15.93 -78.36
C VAL A 544 -24.81 15.16 -78.71
N ASP A 545 -24.68 14.66 -79.94
CA ASP A 545 -23.49 13.96 -80.42
C ASP A 545 -22.24 14.85 -80.34
N ARG A 546 -22.37 16.13 -80.70
CA ARG A 546 -21.29 17.11 -80.57
C ARG A 546 -20.88 17.32 -79.12
N ARG A 547 -21.84 17.49 -78.20
CA ARG A 547 -21.55 17.62 -76.75
C ARG A 547 -20.87 16.36 -76.21
N GLN A 548 -21.29 15.18 -76.66
CA GLN A 548 -20.66 13.92 -76.27
C GLN A 548 -19.20 13.85 -76.75
N ALA A 549 -18.91 14.31 -77.96
CA ALA A 549 -17.55 14.37 -78.47
C ALA A 549 -16.67 15.34 -77.67
N GLU A 550 -17.19 16.52 -77.33
CA GLU A 550 -16.49 17.51 -76.49
C GLU A 550 -16.17 16.95 -75.09
N GLU A 551 -17.11 16.25 -74.44
CA GLU A 551 -16.87 15.62 -73.13
C GLU A 551 -15.92 14.41 -73.20
N LYS A 552 -15.96 13.63 -74.30
CA LYS A 552 -14.97 12.57 -74.54
C LYS A 552 -13.56 13.16 -74.66
N MET A 553 -13.41 14.25 -75.41
CA MET A 553 -12.13 14.94 -75.56
C MET A 553 -11.59 15.43 -74.22
N LYS A 554 -12.42 16.07 -73.38
CA LYS A 554 -12.02 16.48 -72.02
C LYS A 554 -11.60 15.29 -71.16
N ARG A 555 -12.35 14.19 -71.20
CA ARG A 555 -12.02 12.97 -70.47
C ARG A 555 -10.66 12.42 -70.91
N ASP A 556 -10.40 12.40 -72.21
CA ASP A 556 -9.16 11.88 -72.74
C ASP A 556 -7.97 12.79 -72.37
N ILE A 557 -8.13 14.12 -72.41
CA ILE A 557 -7.14 15.09 -71.88
C ILE A 557 -6.86 14.85 -70.38
N HIS A 558 -7.89 14.66 -69.56
CA HIS A 558 -7.71 14.38 -68.14
C HIS A 558 -7.02 13.03 -67.89
N ARG A 559 -7.29 12.03 -68.73
CA ARG A 559 -6.63 10.73 -68.68
C ARG A 559 -5.14 10.85 -69.02
N ASP A 560 -4.80 11.63 -70.03
CA ASP A 560 -3.41 11.87 -70.43
C ASP A 560 -2.64 12.62 -69.34
N ASN A 561 -3.23 13.68 -68.78
CA ASN A 561 -2.65 14.41 -67.64
C ASN A 561 -2.46 13.50 -66.41
N TYR A 562 -3.40 12.60 -66.15
CA TYR A 562 -3.27 11.62 -65.07
C TYR A 562 -2.12 10.64 -65.32
N GLN A 563 -1.99 10.16 -66.56
CA GLN A 563 -0.88 9.29 -66.95
C GLN A 563 0.47 10.00 -66.81
N GLU A 564 0.56 11.26 -67.23
CA GLU A 564 1.76 12.09 -67.05
C GLU A 564 2.12 12.25 -65.56
N MET A 565 1.14 12.46 -64.68
CA MET A 565 1.38 12.55 -63.24
C MET A 565 1.83 11.22 -62.64
N LEU A 566 1.29 10.09 -63.09
CA LEU A 566 1.78 8.77 -62.67
C LEU A 566 3.22 8.53 -63.10
N ASP A 567 3.60 8.96 -64.30
CA ASP A 567 4.96 8.81 -64.79
C ASP A 567 5.94 9.72 -64.04
N LYS A 568 5.53 10.95 -63.68
CA LYS A 568 6.28 11.82 -62.74
C LYS A 568 6.43 11.19 -61.37
N GLN A 569 5.38 10.56 -60.84
CA GLN A 569 5.44 9.86 -59.55
C GLN A 569 6.41 8.67 -59.60
N ARG A 570 6.35 7.87 -60.67
CA ARG A 570 7.30 6.76 -60.89
C ARG A 570 8.74 7.26 -60.99
N LEU A 571 8.96 8.35 -61.71
CA LEU A 571 10.26 8.98 -61.83
C LEU A 571 10.76 9.46 -60.46
N TYR A 572 9.91 10.13 -59.67
CA TYR A 572 10.24 10.56 -58.32
C TYR A 572 10.67 9.40 -57.43
N TYR A 573 9.88 8.31 -57.37
CA TYR A 573 10.25 7.13 -56.58
C TYR A 573 11.55 6.48 -57.05
N LYS A 574 11.78 6.44 -58.37
CA LYS A 574 13.04 5.97 -58.92
C LYS A 574 14.21 6.85 -58.47
N THR A 575 14.11 8.17 -58.65
CA THR A 575 15.17 9.11 -58.25
C THR A 575 15.44 9.08 -56.74
N VAL A 576 14.41 8.94 -55.90
CA VAL A 576 14.58 8.79 -54.45
C VAL A 576 15.29 7.50 -54.11
N LYS A 577 14.94 6.40 -54.77
CA LYS A 577 15.62 5.11 -54.59
C LYS A 577 17.08 5.19 -55.03
N ASP A 578 17.34 5.74 -56.21
CA ASP A 578 18.70 5.93 -56.75
C ASP A 578 19.52 6.81 -55.78
N PHE A 579 18.93 7.88 -55.24
CA PHE A 579 19.58 8.73 -54.22
C PHE A 579 19.88 7.96 -52.91
N GLN A 580 18.94 7.15 -52.42
CA GLN A 580 19.16 6.33 -51.23
C GLN A 580 20.28 5.30 -51.43
N ASP A 581 20.36 4.72 -52.62
CA ASP A 581 21.40 3.74 -52.95
C ASP A 581 22.78 4.43 -53.07
N GLU A 582 22.86 5.64 -53.62
CA GLU A 582 24.08 6.45 -53.60
C GLU A 582 24.48 6.90 -52.18
N CYS A 583 23.52 7.26 -51.32
CA CYS A 583 23.81 7.58 -49.92
C CYS A 583 24.41 6.37 -49.18
N LYS A 584 23.84 5.17 -49.35
CA LYS A 584 24.43 3.94 -48.79
C LYS A 584 25.82 3.67 -49.33
N ARG A 585 26.03 3.85 -50.63
CA ARG A 585 27.34 3.71 -51.26
C ARG A 585 28.35 4.70 -50.66
N ASN A 586 27.93 5.93 -50.40
CA ASN A 586 28.78 6.93 -49.74
C ASN A 586 29.09 6.54 -48.28
N GLU A 587 28.10 6.05 -47.52
CA GLU A 587 28.31 5.53 -46.16
C GLU A 587 29.30 4.35 -46.15
N GLU A 588 29.17 3.41 -47.09
CA GLU A 588 30.11 2.29 -47.26
C GLU A 588 31.53 2.77 -47.60
N LEU A 589 31.66 3.77 -48.46
CA LEU A 589 32.95 4.38 -48.80
C LEU A 589 33.55 5.12 -47.61
N GLN A 590 32.75 5.86 -46.85
CA GLN A 590 33.19 6.51 -45.61
C GLN A 590 33.62 5.49 -44.56
N ALA A 591 32.93 4.36 -44.44
CA ALA A 591 33.32 3.27 -43.56
C ALA A 591 34.69 2.68 -43.97
N ARG A 592 34.89 2.43 -45.27
CA ARG A 592 36.18 1.95 -45.80
C ARG A 592 37.31 2.97 -45.62
N LEU A 593 37.03 4.27 -45.78
CA LEU A 593 38.01 5.33 -45.55
C LEU A 593 38.41 5.42 -44.06
N LYS A 594 37.44 5.26 -43.15
CA LYS A 594 37.71 5.15 -41.71
C LYS A 594 38.54 3.90 -41.37
N GLU A 595 38.26 2.77 -41.98
CA GLU A 595 39.05 1.53 -41.82
C GLU A 595 40.50 1.69 -42.31
N LEU A 596 40.71 2.49 -43.36
CA LEU A 596 42.03 2.79 -43.92
C LEU A 596 42.79 3.89 -43.15
N GLY A 597 42.21 4.44 -42.06
CA GLY A 597 42.86 5.44 -41.22
C GLY A 597 43.01 6.82 -41.86
N ILE A 598 42.33 7.08 -42.98
CA ILE A 598 42.30 8.39 -43.62
C ILE A 598 41.17 9.17 -42.96
N ALA A 599 41.49 9.90 -41.90
CA ALA A 599 40.57 10.87 -41.32
C ALA A 599 40.31 11.95 -42.38
N ILE A 600 39.07 12.01 -42.87
CA ILE A 600 38.58 13.18 -43.61
C ILE A 600 38.39 14.26 -42.55
N GLU A 601 39.36 15.17 -42.43
CA GLU A 601 39.15 16.44 -41.74
C GLU A 601 38.01 17.17 -42.48
N GLU A 602 36.92 17.44 -41.77
CA GLU A 602 35.81 18.29 -42.23
C GLU A 602 36.25 19.75 -42.39
#